data_AF-A0A0G4K6P7-F1
#
_entry.id   AF-A0A0G4K6P7-F1
#
_cell.length_a   1.000
_cell.length_b   1.000
_cell.length_c   1.000
_cell.angle_alpha   90.00
_cell.angle_beta   90.00
_cell.angle_gamma   90.00
#
_symmetry.space_group_name_H-M   'P 1'
#
loop_
_entity.id
_entity.type
_entity.pdbx_description
1 polymer ?
#
loop_
_entity_poly.entity_id
_entity_poly.type
_entity_poly.pdbx_seq_one_letter_code
_entity_poly.pdbx_strand_id
1 'polypeptide(L)'
;MEINLDNYAIIPLEKIKDYRKLILKDKIEIISKNENGVVNVIPYNKIDYLFNNNLEENTLFAGSKYYIYKSYLEMIEFFINPNELNSKDYFYSIFTNSKDPIENTRNAQEAILEDILSMNEYKRVENIKNLLIELEIEENRDKFTSKAAKLVGEILIRLGLMIRINVIGNISENTENHKGIYDSKKYNTNYEELMKSIAESAFVLLNKNYEKEDMFSDVIGFTGCNIIDHSNRLFINTIEFMIFYNKNISMGMLSKIRAKWKNDYMPYYVKISRKNNFIKDISKLDNIFKLGIRQFDYTEIVNMSIAALLHDITLTEITNYLPTESVSINNEIYSHAIKSYNYIKYSISINQDINLAVGVHHEYYGYGHGLAITLYEAMKSKRPHFEYPYLISFDSKDIFNFTAFIYYPVKIIEILDLYDFLKYKHDICISEINTDIEIIDYMFDNFLKDEVKIDYIIFSIFKNYLSDMKTFNQ
;
A
#
# COMPACT_ATOMS: atom_id res chain seq x y z
N MET A 1 -15.56 33.73 6.57
CA MET A 1 -15.47 32.28 6.32
C MET A 1 -14.87 31.69 7.58
N GLU A 2 -15.62 30.92 8.37
CA GLU A 2 -15.04 30.23 9.53
C GLU A 2 -14.26 29.02 9.02
N ILE A 3 -12.94 29.05 9.18
CA ILE A 3 -12.10 27.89 8.92
C ILE A 3 -12.23 26.97 10.15
N ASN A 4 -12.63 25.72 9.94
CA ASN A 4 -12.58 24.70 10.97
C ASN A 4 -11.11 24.36 11.25
N LEU A 5 -10.64 24.68 12.47
CA LEU A 5 -9.25 24.47 12.92
C LEU A 5 -9.04 23.14 13.65
N ASP A 6 -10.06 22.27 13.77
CA ASP A 6 -9.98 21.01 14.52
C ASP A 6 -8.91 20.06 13.96
N ASN A 7 -8.64 20.14 12.65
CA ASN A 7 -7.64 19.35 11.95
C ASN A 7 -6.24 20.01 11.90
N TYR A 8 -6.06 21.15 12.56
CA TYR A 8 -4.83 21.93 12.53
C TYR A 8 -4.15 21.99 13.90
N ALA A 9 -2.81 21.94 13.89
CA ALA A 9 -1.96 22.15 15.05
C ALA A 9 -1.36 23.54 15.02
N ILE A 10 -1.15 24.13 16.21
CA ILE A 10 -0.40 25.39 16.34
C ILE A 10 1.08 25.09 16.11
N ILE A 11 1.72 25.85 15.23
CA ILE A 11 3.15 25.74 14.93
C ILE A 11 3.87 27.07 15.21
N PRO A 12 5.00 27.08 15.96
CA PRO A 12 5.80 28.28 16.15
C PRO A 12 6.43 28.79 14.86
N LEU A 13 6.58 30.10 14.71
CA LEU A 13 7.15 30.71 13.51
C LEU A 13 8.59 30.21 13.22
N GLU A 14 9.40 29.99 14.25
CA GLU A 14 10.74 29.41 14.11
C GLU A 14 10.70 28.00 13.50
N LYS A 15 9.75 27.14 13.91
CA LYS A 15 9.57 25.82 13.29
C LYS A 15 9.13 25.92 11.83
N ILE A 16 8.27 26.88 11.49
CA ILE A 16 7.90 27.13 10.07
C ILE A 16 9.14 27.49 9.25
N LYS A 17 10.07 28.25 9.84
CA LYS A 17 11.34 28.63 9.21
C LYS A 17 12.26 27.42 9.01
N ASP A 18 12.35 26.55 10.01
CA ASP A 18 13.13 25.30 9.93
C ASP A 18 12.57 24.38 8.84
N TYR A 19 11.25 24.29 8.71
CA TYR A 19 10.56 23.41 7.74
C TYR A 19 10.28 24.06 6.39
N ARG A 20 10.79 25.28 6.14
CA ARG A 20 10.53 26.08 4.94
C ARG A 20 10.69 25.30 3.64
N LYS A 21 11.78 24.54 3.50
CA LYS A 21 12.07 23.78 2.27
C LYS A 21 11.03 22.70 1.99
N LEU A 22 10.60 21.99 3.04
CA LEU A 22 9.59 20.93 2.95
C LEU A 22 8.23 21.53 2.60
N ILE A 23 7.83 22.60 3.29
CA ILE A 23 6.56 23.28 3.03
C ILE A 23 6.46 23.79 1.58
N LEU A 24 7.55 24.34 1.03
CA LEU A 24 7.62 24.77 -0.37
C LEU A 24 7.53 23.60 -1.36
N LYS A 25 8.22 22.49 -1.06
CA LYS A 25 8.24 21.28 -1.90
C LYS A 25 6.85 20.63 -1.95
N ASP A 26 6.23 20.47 -0.80
CA ASP A 26 4.98 19.72 -0.64
C ASP A 26 3.73 20.60 -0.82
N LYS A 27 3.94 21.88 -1.15
CA LYS A 27 2.90 22.88 -1.45
C LYS A 27 1.91 23.08 -0.31
N ILE A 28 2.39 23.05 0.93
CA ILE A 28 1.55 23.12 2.13
C ILE A 28 1.21 24.58 2.46
N GLU A 29 -0.06 24.82 2.74
CA GLU A 29 -0.57 26.14 3.15
C GLU A 29 -0.48 26.30 4.67
N ILE A 30 -0.14 27.51 5.12
CA ILE A 30 -0.13 27.89 6.53
C ILE A 30 -1.32 28.80 6.79
N ILE A 31 -2.00 28.61 7.91
CA ILE A 31 -3.09 29.49 8.34
C ILE A 31 -2.59 30.37 9.47
N SER A 32 -2.81 31.68 9.41
CA SER A 32 -2.60 32.58 10.54
C SER A 32 -3.93 33.06 11.11
N LYS A 33 -3.99 33.21 12.44
CA LYS A 33 -5.10 33.84 13.14
C LYS A 33 -4.56 34.84 14.14
N ASN A 34 -4.87 36.12 13.96
CA ASN A 34 -4.46 37.18 14.88
C ASN A 34 -5.41 37.29 16.09
N GLU A 35 -5.01 38.10 17.08
CA GLU A 35 -5.78 38.32 18.31
C GLU A 35 -7.15 38.94 18.07
N ASN A 36 -7.29 39.70 16.97
CA ASN A 36 -8.55 40.30 16.53
C ASN A 36 -9.47 39.32 15.77
N GLY A 37 -9.07 38.05 15.64
CA GLY A 37 -9.84 37.01 14.97
C GLY A 37 -9.76 37.02 13.45
N VAL A 38 -8.88 37.83 12.85
CA VAL A 38 -8.62 37.82 11.40
C VAL A 38 -7.86 36.55 11.05
N VAL A 39 -8.39 35.81 10.07
CA VAL A 39 -7.80 34.56 9.59
C VAL A 39 -7.26 34.76 8.17
N ASN A 40 -6.00 34.40 7.95
CA ASN A 40 -5.37 34.43 6.63
C ASN A 40 -4.89 33.03 6.24
N VAL A 41 -5.07 32.67 4.98
CA VAL A 41 -4.41 31.50 4.37
C VAL A 41 -3.19 32.01 3.63
N ILE A 42 -2.02 31.56 4.04
CA ILE A 42 -0.72 31.89 3.44
C ILE A 42 -0.37 30.75 2.46
N PRO A 43 -0.40 31.02 1.15
CA PRO A 43 -0.01 30.03 0.16
C PRO A 43 1.45 29.61 0.34
N TYR A 44 1.76 28.34 0.06
CA TYR A 44 3.12 27.79 0.19
C TYR A 44 4.20 28.66 -0.48
N ASN A 45 3.92 29.18 -1.68
CA ASN A 45 4.84 30.01 -2.46
C ASN A 45 5.02 31.44 -1.93
N LYS A 46 4.33 31.81 -0.84
CA LYS A 46 4.42 33.09 -0.15
C LYS A 46 4.90 32.95 1.29
N ILE A 47 5.32 31.76 1.71
CA ILE A 47 5.74 31.49 3.09
C ILE A 47 6.91 32.38 3.55
N ASP A 48 7.77 32.80 2.63
CA ASP A 48 8.88 33.71 2.90
C ASP A 48 8.43 35.05 3.48
N TYR A 49 7.19 35.46 3.19
CA TYR A 49 6.61 36.67 3.73
C TYR A 49 6.53 36.64 5.27
N LEU A 50 6.43 35.44 5.86
CA LEU A 50 6.34 35.22 7.30
C LEU A 50 7.67 35.43 8.05
N PHE A 51 8.77 35.61 7.34
CA PHE A 51 10.09 35.81 7.95
C PHE A 51 10.62 37.24 7.77
N ASN A 52 9.79 38.15 7.25
CA ASN A 52 10.15 39.55 7.10
C ASN A 52 9.98 40.30 8.43
N ASN A 53 10.94 41.16 8.77
CA ASN A 53 11.01 41.89 10.04
C ASN A 53 9.83 42.86 10.31
N ASN A 54 8.89 43.03 9.38
CA ASN A 54 7.80 44.00 9.46
C ASN A 54 6.44 43.37 9.81
N LEU A 55 6.39 42.08 10.18
CA LEU A 55 5.12 41.40 10.48
C LEU A 55 4.51 41.80 11.82
N GLU A 56 5.34 42.15 12.80
CA GLU A 56 4.88 42.60 14.12
C GLU A 56 4.11 43.92 14.03
N GLU A 57 4.42 44.74 13.02
CA GLU A 57 3.73 46.00 12.73
C GLU A 57 2.56 45.84 11.74
N ASN A 58 2.42 44.66 11.13
CA ASN A 58 1.39 44.40 10.12
C ASN A 58 0.06 44.04 10.79
N THR A 59 -0.97 44.84 10.58
CA THR A 59 -2.31 44.66 11.19
C THR A 59 -2.96 43.31 10.87
N LEU A 60 -2.55 42.63 9.80
CA LEU A 60 -3.04 41.30 9.44
C LEU A 60 -2.33 40.16 10.19
N PHE A 61 -1.11 40.39 10.69
CA PHE A 61 -0.24 39.35 11.24
C PHE A 61 0.25 39.60 12.68
N ALA A 62 0.13 40.82 13.21
CA ALA A 62 0.50 41.16 14.58
C ALA A 62 -0.20 40.24 15.60
N GLY A 63 0.58 39.64 16.51
CA GLY A 63 0.08 38.71 17.53
C GLY A 63 -0.51 37.40 16.97
N SER A 64 -0.21 37.03 15.72
CA SER A 64 -0.80 35.84 15.10
C SER A 64 -0.28 34.54 15.66
N LYS A 65 -1.21 33.59 15.84
CA LYS A 65 -0.90 32.16 15.93
C LYS A 65 -0.93 31.56 14.53
N TYR A 66 0.02 30.67 14.26
CA TYR A 66 0.11 29.97 12.99
C TYR A 66 -0.31 28.51 13.15
N TYR A 67 -0.94 28.00 12.11
CA TYR A 67 -1.57 26.69 12.09
C TYR A 67 -1.15 25.94 10.83
N ILE A 68 -0.91 24.65 11.00
CA ILE A 68 -0.58 23.71 9.94
C ILE A 68 -1.40 22.44 10.16
N TYR A 69 -1.64 21.64 9.13
CA TYR A 69 -2.37 20.39 9.29
C TYR A 69 -1.68 19.48 10.32
N LYS A 70 -2.43 18.94 11.29
CA LYS A 70 -1.91 18.04 12.35
C LYS A 70 -1.11 16.89 11.77
N SER A 71 -1.69 16.20 10.80
CA SER A 71 -1.06 15.06 10.10
C SER A 71 0.25 15.40 9.41
N TYR A 72 0.43 16.65 8.98
CA TYR A 72 1.67 17.10 8.36
C TYR A 72 2.70 17.54 9.41
N LEU A 73 2.28 18.19 10.50
CA LEU A 73 3.18 18.49 11.62
C LEU A 73 3.72 17.21 12.25
N GLU A 74 2.85 16.24 12.52
CA GLU A 74 3.23 14.92 13.02
C GLU A 74 4.22 14.24 12.08
N MET A 75 4.00 14.29 10.76
CA MET A 75 4.94 13.76 9.77
C MET A 75 6.32 14.43 9.86
N ILE A 76 6.38 15.76 10.01
CA ILE A 76 7.67 16.47 10.10
C ILE A 76 8.36 16.24 11.45
N GLU A 77 7.59 16.24 12.55
CA GLU A 77 8.12 16.05 13.91
C GLU A 77 8.52 14.60 14.20
N PHE A 78 8.01 13.64 13.43
CA PHE A 78 8.36 12.23 13.51
C PHE A 78 9.82 11.92 13.10
N PHE A 79 10.46 12.81 12.33
CA PHE A 79 11.86 12.63 11.92
C PHE A 79 12.81 12.97 13.09
N ILE A 80 13.48 11.96 13.64
CA ILE A 80 14.59 12.16 14.62
C ILE A 80 15.66 13.07 13.99
N ASN A 81 16.33 13.91 14.77
CA ASN A 81 17.43 14.73 14.25
C ASN A 81 18.53 13.78 13.68
N PRO A 82 18.80 13.77 12.36
CA PRO A 82 19.74 12.82 11.76
C PRO A 82 21.17 12.95 12.30
N ASN A 83 21.47 14.08 12.95
CA ASN A 83 22.78 14.37 13.52
C ASN A 83 23.12 13.52 14.77
N GLU A 84 22.15 12.82 15.36
CA GLU A 84 22.33 12.02 16.58
C GLU A 84 22.45 10.51 16.32
N LEU A 85 22.11 10.04 15.12
CA LEU A 85 22.10 8.62 14.75
C LEU A 85 22.89 8.38 13.45
N ASN A 86 23.54 7.21 13.32
CA ASN A 86 24.05 6.80 12.01
C ASN A 86 22.88 6.47 11.06
N SER A 87 23.14 6.40 9.75
CA SER A 87 22.06 6.27 8.76
C SER A 87 21.22 5.00 8.91
N LYS A 88 21.81 3.89 9.35
CA LYS A 88 21.09 2.64 9.60
C LYS A 88 20.17 2.77 10.82
N ASP A 89 20.70 3.28 11.93
CA ASP A 89 19.93 3.47 13.16
C ASP A 89 18.81 4.49 12.96
N TYR A 90 19.05 5.52 12.15
CA TYR A 90 18.01 6.47 11.75
C TYR A 90 16.91 5.79 10.93
N PHE A 91 17.25 4.95 9.94
CA PHE A 91 16.26 4.18 9.18
C PHE A 91 15.37 3.34 10.10
N TYR A 92 15.97 2.56 11.01
CA TYR A 92 15.21 1.70 11.93
C TYR A 92 14.49 2.44 13.05
N SER A 93 14.90 3.67 13.36
CA SER A 93 14.16 4.53 14.28
C SER A 93 12.81 4.99 13.72
N ILE A 94 12.69 5.03 12.39
CA ILE A 94 11.46 5.38 11.67
C ILE A 94 10.71 4.10 11.29
N PHE A 95 11.35 3.19 10.56
CA PHE A 95 10.76 1.94 10.09
C PHE A 95 11.11 0.79 11.02
N THR A 96 10.61 0.86 12.25
CA THR A 96 10.81 -0.19 13.25
C THR A 96 10.29 -1.55 12.75
N ASN A 97 9.21 -1.52 11.96
CA ASN A 97 8.60 -2.69 11.34
C ASN A 97 9.41 -3.35 10.23
N SER A 98 10.50 -2.72 9.77
CA SER A 98 11.41 -3.31 8.79
C SER A 98 12.52 -4.13 9.46
N LYS A 99 12.67 -4.03 10.79
CA LYS A 99 13.64 -4.83 11.53
C LYS A 99 13.04 -6.18 11.89
N ASP A 100 13.56 -7.24 11.28
CA ASP A 100 13.01 -8.58 11.49
C ASP A 100 13.32 -9.15 12.89
N PRO A 101 12.36 -9.83 13.55
CA PRO A 101 12.62 -10.51 14.82
C PRO A 101 13.52 -11.74 14.65
N ILE A 102 13.53 -12.39 13.48
CA ILE A 102 14.33 -13.57 13.19
C ILE A 102 15.77 -13.14 12.89
N GLU A 103 16.72 -13.58 13.73
CA GLU A 103 18.11 -13.12 13.70
C GLU A 103 18.80 -13.30 12.35
N ASN A 104 18.67 -14.48 11.73
CA ASN A 104 19.29 -14.75 10.42
C ASN A 104 18.73 -13.83 9.33
N THR A 105 17.40 -13.65 9.28
CA THR A 105 16.73 -12.76 8.33
C THR A 105 17.16 -11.32 8.56
N ARG A 106 17.11 -10.86 9.82
CA ARG A 106 17.53 -9.52 10.23
C ARG A 106 18.96 -9.22 9.80
N ASN A 107 19.91 -10.10 10.12
CA ASN A 107 21.32 -9.86 9.84
C ASN A 107 21.58 -9.79 8.32
N ALA A 108 20.94 -10.64 7.53
CA ALA A 108 21.05 -10.62 6.07
C ALA A 108 20.50 -9.32 5.47
N GLN A 109 19.34 -8.86 5.95
CA GLN A 109 18.72 -7.63 5.46
C GLN A 109 19.41 -6.36 5.95
N GLU A 110 19.95 -6.35 7.18
CA GLU A 110 20.78 -5.26 7.67
C GLU A 110 22.04 -5.09 6.81
N ALA A 111 22.67 -6.19 6.40
CA ALA A 111 23.82 -6.12 5.48
C ALA A 111 23.42 -5.52 4.11
N ILE A 112 22.25 -5.88 3.57
CA ILE A 112 21.74 -5.30 2.32
C ILE A 112 21.42 -3.80 2.51
N LEU A 113 20.83 -3.42 3.64
CA LEU A 113 20.55 -2.01 3.95
C LEU A 113 21.84 -1.18 4.03
N GLU A 114 22.87 -1.67 4.71
CA GLU A 114 24.17 -1.00 4.80
C GLU A 114 24.83 -0.85 3.42
N ASP A 115 24.77 -1.88 2.59
CA ASP A 115 25.23 -1.84 1.20
C ASP A 115 24.51 -0.74 0.41
N ILE A 116 23.17 -0.68 0.46
CA ILE A 116 22.35 0.36 -0.20
C ILE A 116 22.69 1.76 0.31
N LEU A 117 22.81 1.93 1.63
CA LEU A 117 23.12 3.22 2.26
C LEU A 117 24.53 3.72 1.90
N SER A 118 25.46 2.81 1.60
CA SER A 118 26.80 3.15 1.11
C SER A 118 26.83 3.64 -0.35
N MET A 119 25.76 3.38 -1.11
CA MET A 119 25.62 3.78 -2.51
C MET A 119 24.86 5.10 -2.65
N ASN A 120 25.19 5.86 -3.71
CA ASN A 120 24.36 6.98 -4.15
C ASN A 120 23.12 6.49 -4.93
N GLU A 121 22.12 7.36 -5.11
CA GLU A 121 20.84 7.00 -5.72
C GLU A 121 20.98 6.28 -7.08
N TYR A 122 21.84 6.81 -7.97
CA TYR A 122 22.07 6.19 -9.28
C TYR A 122 22.62 4.75 -9.16
N LYS A 123 23.62 4.54 -8.30
CA LYS A 123 24.23 3.22 -8.10
C LYS A 123 23.24 2.22 -7.50
N ARG A 124 22.32 2.66 -6.63
CA ARG A 124 21.28 1.78 -6.07
C ARG A 124 20.39 1.20 -7.18
N VAL A 125 19.98 2.06 -8.11
CA VAL A 125 19.12 1.67 -9.25
C VAL A 125 19.86 0.73 -10.21
N GLU A 126 21.10 1.06 -10.57
CA GLU A 126 21.90 0.21 -11.45
C GLU A 126 22.23 -1.15 -10.82
N ASN A 127 22.42 -1.21 -9.50
CA ASN A 127 22.60 -2.47 -8.78
C ASN A 127 21.39 -3.41 -8.98
N ILE A 128 20.16 -2.89 -8.84
CA ILE A 128 18.94 -3.68 -9.07
C ILE A 128 18.81 -4.07 -10.55
N LYS A 129 19.11 -3.17 -11.49
CA LYS A 129 19.08 -3.49 -12.92
C LYS A 129 20.04 -4.60 -13.30
N ASN A 130 21.23 -4.65 -12.69
CA ASN A 130 22.18 -5.74 -12.94
C ASN A 130 21.63 -7.10 -12.47
N LEU A 131 21.00 -7.13 -11.28
CA LEU A 131 20.32 -8.33 -10.79
C LEU A 131 19.14 -8.73 -11.69
N LEU A 132 18.41 -7.75 -12.24
CA LEU A 132 17.32 -8.00 -13.18
C LEU A 132 17.84 -8.62 -14.48
N ILE A 133 18.97 -8.16 -15.02
CA ILE A 133 19.61 -8.80 -16.19
C ILE A 133 19.96 -10.27 -15.89
N GLU A 134 20.47 -10.56 -14.69
CA GLU A 134 20.72 -11.94 -14.27
C GLU A 134 19.43 -12.77 -14.16
N LEU A 135 18.34 -12.15 -13.71
CA LEU A 135 17.02 -12.77 -13.64
C LEU A 135 16.46 -13.09 -15.04
N GLU A 136 16.56 -12.15 -15.98
CA GLU A 136 16.17 -12.30 -17.38
C GLU A 136 16.95 -13.43 -18.07
N ILE A 137 18.21 -13.67 -17.68
CA ILE A 137 18.95 -14.83 -18.18
C ILE A 137 18.32 -16.13 -17.66
N GLU A 138 17.93 -16.19 -16.39
CA GLU A 138 17.24 -17.36 -15.82
C GLU A 138 15.83 -17.55 -16.40
N GLU A 139 15.18 -16.49 -16.92
CA GLU A 139 13.92 -16.58 -17.67
C GLU A 139 14.03 -17.40 -18.96
N ASN A 140 15.23 -17.64 -19.50
CA ASN A 140 15.37 -18.48 -20.68
C ASN A 140 15.37 -19.99 -20.35
N ARG A 141 15.31 -20.36 -19.07
CA ARG A 141 15.21 -21.76 -18.64
C ARG A 141 13.78 -22.27 -18.68
N ASP A 142 13.61 -23.57 -18.89
CA ASP A 142 12.29 -24.23 -18.98
C ASP A 142 11.50 -24.20 -17.65
N LYS A 143 12.21 -24.11 -16.52
CA LYS A 143 11.63 -24.13 -15.18
C LYS A 143 11.99 -22.86 -14.40
N PHE A 144 11.16 -22.52 -13.42
CA PHE A 144 11.51 -21.54 -12.40
C PHE A 144 12.52 -22.18 -11.43
N THR A 145 13.76 -21.71 -11.44
CA THR A 145 14.87 -22.29 -10.67
C THR A 145 14.99 -21.70 -9.26
N SER A 146 15.58 -22.45 -8.32
CA SER A 146 15.90 -21.92 -6.99
C SER A 146 16.88 -20.74 -7.05
N LYS A 147 17.71 -20.64 -8.09
CA LYS A 147 18.57 -19.47 -8.32
C LYS A 147 17.74 -18.24 -8.67
N ALA A 148 16.78 -18.37 -9.59
CA ALA A 148 15.87 -17.29 -9.92
C ALA A 148 15.05 -16.85 -8.71
N ALA A 149 14.56 -17.79 -7.89
CA ALA A 149 13.82 -17.45 -6.66
C ALA A 149 14.66 -16.59 -5.70
N LYS A 150 15.94 -16.92 -5.52
CA LYS A 150 16.89 -16.10 -4.73
C LYS A 150 17.12 -14.72 -5.32
N LEU A 151 17.28 -14.62 -6.65
CA LEU A 151 17.42 -13.33 -7.34
C LEU A 151 16.18 -12.45 -7.15
N VAL A 152 14.97 -13.03 -7.27
CA VAL A 152 13.72 -12.31 -7.01
C VAL A 152 13.67 -11.81 -5.57
N GLY A 153 13.98 -12.65 -4.58
CA GLY A 153 14.03 -12.26 -3.17
C GLY A 153 14.99 -11.09 -2.92
N GLU A 154 16.22 -11.17 -3.45
CA GLU A 154 17.21 -10.10 -3.29
C GLU A 154 16.78 -8.79 -3.97
N ILE A 155 16.27 -8.87 -5.21
CA ILE A 155 15.75 -7.71 -5.95
C ILE A 155 14.65 -7.02 -5.15
N LEU A 156 13.68 -7.77 -4.63
CA LEU A 156 12.54 -7.23 -3.91
C LEU A 156 12.92 -6.62 -2.56
N ILE A 157 13.84 -7.23 -1.80
CA ILE A 157 14.39 -6.61 -0.58
C ILE A 157 15.06 -5.28 -0.91
N ARG A 158 15.96 -5.26 -1.90
CA ARG A 158 16.70 -4.05 -2.28
C ARG A 158 15.75 -2.94 -2.72
N LEU A 159 14.76 -3.28 -3.53
CA LEU A 159 13.72 -2.35 -3.97
C LEU A 159 12.89 -1.82 -2.79
N GLY A 160 12.40 -2.70 -1.92
CA GLY A 160 11.58 -2.34 -0.75
C GLY A 160 12.31 -1.41 0.23
N LEU A 161 13.59 -1.68 0.50
CA LEU A 161 14.45 -0.82 1.32
C LEU A 161 14.73 0.52 0.63
N MET A 162 15.08 0.50 -0.65
CA MET A 162 15.37 1.71 -1.43
C MET A 162 14.17 2.66 -1.48
N ILE A 163 12.96 2.15 -1.71
CA ILE A 163 11.76 2.99 -1.75
C ILE A 163 11.48 3.58 -0.36
N ARG A 164 11.66 2.82 0.73
CA ARG A 164 11.49 3.35 2.10
C ARG A 164 12.53 4.42 2.44
N ILE A 165 13.77 4.28 2.00
CA ILE A 165 14.79 5.34 2.11
C ILE A 165 14.33 6.62 1.38
N ASN A 166 13.65 6.48 0.23
CA ASN A 166 13.11 7.62 -0.50
C ASN A 166 11.90 8.26 0.21
N VAL A 167 11.08 7.49 0.94
CA VAL A 167 9.96 8.00 1.74
C VAL A 167 10.45 8.98 2.81
N ILE A 168 11.51 8.62 3.53
CA ILE A 168 12.06 9.45 4.62
C ILE A 168 12.95 10.60 4.12
N GLY A 169 13.24 10.63 2.81
CA GLY A 169 14.24 11.52 2.22
C GLY A 169 15.66 10.99 2.46
N ASN A 170 16.50 10.98 1.42
CA ASN A 170 17.84 10.39 1.44
C ASN A 170 18.66 10.80 2.68
N ILE A 171 18.79 9.85 3.61
CA ILE A 171 19.54 9.99 4.87
C ILE A 171 21.03 10.36 4.62
N SER A 172 21.56 9.99 3.46
CA SER A 172 22.97 10.20 3.06
C SER A 172 23.29 11.62 2.58
N GLU A 173 22.29 12.45 2.25
CA GLU A 173 22.50 13.80 1.68
C GLU A 173 23.04 14.83 2.70
N ASN A 174 23.01 14.49 4.00
CA ASN A 174 23.48 15.36 5.08
C ASN A 174 24.95 15.14 5.49
N THR A 175 25.66 14.18 4.90
CA THR A 175 27.10 14.02 5.16
C THR A 175 27.91 14.99 4.32
N GLU A 176 28.87 15.71 4.92
CA GLU A 176 29.67 16.76 4.25
C GLU A 176 30.38 16.27 2.98
N ASN A 177 30.60 14.97 2.85
CA ASN A 177 31.20 14.32 1.68
C ASN A 177 30.30 14.30 0.42
N HIS A 178 29.02 14.65 0.52
CA HIS A 178 28.06 14.60 -0.60
C HIS A 178 27.64 15.98 -1.12
N LYS A 179 28.15 17.07 -0.53
CA LYS A 179 27.87 18.47 -0.95
C LYS A 179 28.32 18.81 -2.38
N GLY A 180 29.09 17.94 -3.04
CA GLY A 180 29.64 18.16 -4.38
C GLY A 180 28.80 17.66 -5.56
N ILE A 181 27.66 16.99 -5.34
CA ILE A 181 26.84 16.41 -6.43
C ILE A 181 25.55 17.23 -6.62
N TYR A 182 25.68 18.55 -6.71
CA TYR A 182 24.60 19.40 -7.21
C TYR A 182 24.64 19.43 -8.74
N ASP A 183 24.14 18.34 -9.32
CA ASP A 183 23.59 18.34 -10.68
C ASP A 183 22.33 17.46 -10.74
N SER A 184 21.46 17.61 -9.73
CA SER A 184 20.16 16.94 -9.61
C SER A 184 19.09 17.42 -10.61
N LYS A 185 19.50 18.17 -11.65
CA LYS A 185 18.61 18.62 -12.74
C LYS A 185 18.49 17.63 -13.90
N LYS A 186 19.02 16.41 -13.82
CA LYS A 186 19.13 15.53 -14.99
C LYS A 186 18.84 14.03 -14.83
N TYR A 187 18.33 13.56 -13.69
CA TYR A 187 18.04 12.14 -13.53
C TYR A 187 16.59 11.92 -13.13
N ASN A 188 15.82 11.36 -14.08
CA ASN A 188 14.51 10.79 -13.83
C ASN A 188 14.74 9.32 -13.46
N THR A 189 14.86 9.03 -12.17
CA THR A 189 14.87 7.64 -11.71
C THR A 189 13.48 7.07 -11.93
N ASN A 190 13.26 6.40 -13.07
CA ASN A 190 11.95 5.86 -13.43
C ASN A 190 11.66 4.59 -12.61
N TYR A 191 11.35 4.76 -11.33
CA TYR A 191 11.01 3.66 -10.41
C TYR A 191 9.81 2.86 -10.92
N GLU A 192 8.84 3.52 -11.58
CA GLU A 192 7.68 2.86 -12.19
C GLU A 192 8.12 1.82 -13.23
N GLU A 193 9.04 2.20 -14.13
CA GLU A 193 9.58 1.28 -15.15
C GLU A 193 10.41 0.15 -14.52
N LEU A 194 11.24 0.44 -13.51
CA LEU A 194 12.01 -0.58 -12.81
C LEU A 194 11.10 -1.62 -12.14
N MET A 195 10.09 -1.16 -11.40
CA MET A 195 9.12 -2.05 -10.73
C MET A 195 8.31 -2.84 -11.74
N LYS A 196 7.95 -2.22 -12.86
CA LYS A 196 7.29 -2.90 -13.97
C LYS A 196 8.16 -4.04 -14.48
N SER A 197 9.41 -3.79 -14.89
CA SER A 197 10.27 -4.86 -15.42
C SER A 197 10.46 -6.01 -14.42
N ILE A 198 10.61 -5.71 -13.13
CA ILE A 198 10.69 -6.73 -12.06
C ILE A 198 9.39 -7.58 -12.00
N ALA A 199 8.22 -6.93 -12.04
CA ALA A 199 6.92 -7.59 -12.05
C ALA A 199 6.67 -8.42 -13.31
N GLU A 200 7.12 -7.95 -14.46
CA GLU A 200 7.05 -8.67 -15.74
C GLU A 200 7.94 -9.93 -15.70
N SER A 201 9.18 -9.81 -15.22
CA SER A 201 10.09 -10.96 -15.01
C SER A 201 9.52 -11.99 -14.03
N ALA A 202 9.00 -11.52 -12.89
CA ALA A 202 8.36 -12.40 -11.92
C ALA A 202 7.14 -13.12 -12.50
N PHE A 203 6.31 -12.42 -13.30
CA PHE A 203 5.19 -13.03 -14.02
C PHE A 203 5.64 -14.13 -14.97
N VAL A 204 6.68 -13.88 -15.77
CA VAL A 204 7.24 -14.89 -16.70
C VAL A 204 7.71 -16.13 -15.95
N LEU A 205 8.38 -15.96 -14.81
CA LEU A 205 8.90 -17.07 -14.00
C LEU A 205 7.78 -17.85 -13.31
N LEU A 206 6.82 -17.18 -12.69
CA LEU A 206 5.71 -17.80 -11.96
C LEU A 206 4.73 -18.54 -12.90
N ASN A 207 4.73 -18.23 -14.19
CA ASN A 207 3.94 -18.94 -15.19
C ASN A 207 4.60 -20.25 -15.68
N LYS A 208 5.76 -20.63 -15.12
CA LYS A 208 6.48 -21.87 -15.44
C LYS A 208 6.24 -22.96 -14.40
N ASN A 209 6.65 -24.17 -14.76
CA ASN A 209 6.79 -25.24 -13.78
C ASN A 209 7.97 -24.95 -12.83
N TYR A 210 7.76 -25.27 -11.57
CA TYR A 210 8.73 -25.04 -10.50
C TYR A 210 9.82 -26.12 -10.56
N GLU A 211 11.07 -25.76 -10.27
CA GLU A 211 12.15 -26.72 -10.08
C GLU A 211 11.90 -27.58 -8.83
N LYS A 212 11.42 -26.95 -7.76
CA LYS A 212 11.04 -27.54 -6.47
C LYS A 212 9.82 -26.81 -5.92
N GLU A 213 8.91 -27.52 -5.27
CA GLU A 213 7.66 -26.96 -4.76
C GLU A 213 7.87 -25.92 -3.65
N ASP A 214 8.87 -26.13 -2.81
CA ASP A 214 9.20 -25.29 -1.65
C ASP A 214 10.30 -24.26 -1.93
N MET A 215 10.50 -23.87 -3.20
CA MET A 215 11.66 -23.06 -3.60
C MET A 215 11.83 -21.72 -2.85
N PHE A 216 10.76 -21.19 -2.25
CA PHE A 216 10.77 -19.94 -1.49
C PHE A 216 10.94 -20.14 0.03
N SER A 217 10.87 -21.37 0.54
CA SER A 217 10.86 -21.65 2.00
C SER A 217 12.13 -21.22 2.72
N ASP A 218 13.25 -21.16 2.00
CA ASP A 218 14.58 -20.82 2.52
C ASP A 218 15.16 -19.56 1.89
N VAL A 219 14.33 -18.77 1.17
CA VAL A 219 14.78 -17.57 0.48
C VAL A 219 14.55 -16.35 1.36
N ILE A 220 15.65 -15.69 1.76
CA ILE A 220 15.61 -14.41 2.47
C ILE A 220 14.75 -13.42 1.67
N GLY A 221 13.84 -12.74 2.35
CA GLY A 221 12.84 -11.88 1.72
C GLY A 221 11.46 -12.53 1.59
N PHE A 222 11.32 -13.81 1.93
CA PHE A 222 10.03 -14.49 2.05
C PHE A 222 9.82 -15.21 3.39
N THR A 223 10.87 -15.33 4.22
CA THR A 223 10.85 -16.13 5.45
C THR A 223 10.67 -15.30 6.72
N GLY A 224 10.81 -13.98 6.62
CA GLY A 224 10.72 -13.04 7.74
C GLY A 224 9.31 -12.72 8.19
N CYS A 225 9.22 -12.02 9.32
CA CYS A 225 7.98 -11.51 9.90
C CYS A 225 7.85 -9.98 9.77
N ASN A 226 8.85 -9.31 9.20
CA ASN A 226 8.84 -7.87 8.97
C ASN A 226 7.99 -7.44 7.76
N ILE A 227 7.86 -6.13 7.59
CA ILE A 227 7.05 -5.56 6.50
C ILE A 227 7.66 -5.76 5.10
N ILE A 228 8.98 -5.93 5.01
CA ILE A 228 9.67 -6.17 3.73
C ILE A 228 9.29 -7.55 3.19
N ASP A 229 9.44 -8.59 4.01
CA ASP A 229 9.08 -9.96 3.64
C ASP A 229 7.58 -10.10 3.39
N HIS A 230 6.75 -9.43 4.19
CA HIS A 230 5.30 -9.37 3.96
C HIS A 230 4.97 -8.80 2.57
N SER A 231 5.54 -7.65 2.22
CA SER A 231 5.31 -7.00 0.92
C SER A 231 5.82 -7.87 -0.25
N ASN A 232 6.95 -8.56 -0.07
CA ASN A 232 7.50 -9.47 -1.07
C ASN A 232 6.65 -10.72 -1.28
N ARG A 233 6.18 -11.36 -0.19
CA ARG A 233 5.25 -12.49 -0.27
C ARG A 233 3.95 -12.08 -0.93
N LEU A 234 3.40 -10.92 -0.57
CA LEU A 234 2.17 -10.41 -1.16
C LEU A 234 2.33 -10.14 -2.65
N PHE A 235 3.48 -9.59 -3.07
CA PHE A 235 3.83 -9.40 -4.49
C PHE A 235 3.80 -10.71 -5.27
N ILE A 236 4.48 -11.76 -4.80
CA ILE A 236 4.54 -13.08 -5.47
C ILE A 236 3.19 -13.77 -5.47
N ASN A 237 2.54 -13.84 -4.29
CA ASN A 237 1.25 -14.49 -4.12
C ASN A 237 0.16 -13.82 -4.96
N THR A 238 0.23 -12.50 -5.17
CA THR A 238 -0.72 -11.78 -6.04
C THR A 238 -0.61 -12.24 -7.49
N ILE A 239 0.60 -12.35 -8.03
CA ILE A 239 0.82 -12.83 -9.39
C ILE A 239 0.33 -14.28 -9.53
N GLU A 240 0.80 -15.14 -8.63
CA GLU A 240 0.53 -16.58 -8.65
C GLU A 240 -0.98 -16.86 -8.51
N PHE A 241 -1.66 -16.18 -7.58
CA PHE A 241 -3.09 -16.31 -7.40
C PHE A 241 -3.89 -15.77 -8.60
N MET A 242 -3.49 -14.67 -9.21
CA MET A 242 -4.19 -14.14 -10.39
C MET A 242 -4.02 -15.06 -11.61
N ILE A 243 -2.86 -15.71 -11.79
CA ILE A 243 -2.65 -16.77 -12.79
C ILE A 243 -3.59 -17.95 -12.51
N PHE A 244 -3.65 -18.42 -11.26
CA PHE A 244 -4.53 -19.50 -10.85
C PHE A 244 -6.01 -19.17 -11.06
N TYR A 245 -6.42 -17.95 -10.69
CA TYR A 245 -7.76 -17.43 -10.92
C TYR A 245 -8.10 -17.47 -12.41
N ASN A 246 -7.21 -16.96 -13.27
CA ASN A 246 -7.42 -16.93 -14.72
C ASN A 246 -7.60 -18.33 -15.30
N LYS A 247 -6.79 -19.31 -14.86
CA LYS A 247 -6.92 -20.72 -15.25
C LYS A 247 -8.29 -21.27 -14.86
N ASN A 248 -8.76 -21.01 -13.65
CA ASN A 248 -10.08 -21.43 -13.18
C ASN A 248 -11.22 -20.82 -14.00
N ILE A 249 -11.14 -19.51 -14.31
CA ILE A 249 -12.11 -18.85 -15.19
C ILE A 249 -12.14 -19.51 -16.57
N SER A 250 -10.98 -19.78 -17.19
CA SER A 250 -10.88 -20.51 -18.46
C SER A 250 -11.50 -21.92 -18.41
N MET A 251 -11.40 -22.61 -17.27
CA MET A 251 -11.99 -23.94 -17.05
C MET A 251 -13.49 -23.91 -16.74
N GLY A 252 -14.17 -22.77 -16.96
CA GLY A 252 -15.61 -22.65 -16.85
C GLY A 252 -16.14 -22.33 -15.45
N MET A 253 -15.27 -21.85 -14.53
CA MET A 253 -15.69 -21.44 -13.19
C MET A 253 -16.81 -20.37 -13.22
N LEU A 254 -16.77 -19.44 -14.16
CA LEU A 254 -17.81 -18.41 -14.32
C LEU A 254 -19.21 -19.00 -14.52
N SER A 255 -19.32 -20.05 -15.35
CA SER A 255 -20.60 -20.74 -15.59
C SER A 255 -21.10 -21.44 -14.33
N LYS A 256 -20.20 -22.01 -13.53
CA LYS A 256 -20.53 -22.62 -12.22
C LYS A 256 -21.03 -21.57 -11.24
N ILE A 257 -20.35 -20.41 -11.15
CA ILE A 257 -20.77 -19.27 -10.32
C ILE A 257 -22.17 -18.81 -10.73
N ARG A 258 -22.43 -18.61 -12.03
CA ARG A 258 -23.74 -18.20 -12.54
C ARG A 258 -24.84 -19.20 -12.20
N ALA A 259 -24.59 -20.50 -12.39
CA ALA A 259 -25.55 -21.55 -12.07
C ALA A 259 -25.91 -21.60 -10.58
N LYS A 260 -24.94 -21.28 -9.71
CA LYS A 260 -25.09 -21.30 -8.25
C LYS A 260 -25.39 -19.93 -7.64
N TRP A 261 -25.49 -18.87 -8.46
CA TRP A 261 -25.56 -17.47 -7.99
C TRP A 261 -26.61 -17.29 -6.91
N LYS A 262 -27.85 -17.70 -7.17
CA LYS A 262 -28.98 -17.47 -6.25
C LYS A 262 -28.82 -18.17 -4.89
N ASN A 263 -28.18 -19.34 -4.87
CA ASN A 263 -28.15 -20.20 -3.69
C ASN A 263 -26.85 -20.00 -2.89
N ASP A 264 -25.71 -19.95 -3.57
CA ASP A 264 -24.39 -20.03 -2.92
C ASP A 264 -23.76 -18.63 -2.76
N TYR A 265 -24.02 -17.68 -3.66
CA TYR A 265 -23.30 -16.40 -3.71
C TYR A 265 -24.15 -15.18 -3.36
N MET A 266 -25.35 -15.07 -3.92
CA MET A 266 -26.27 -13.94 -3.75
C MET A 266 -26.53 -13.58 -2.28
N PRO A 267 -26.67 -14.52 -1.32
CA PRO A 267 -26.85 -14.17 0.09
C PRO A 267 -25.76 -13.24 0.66
N TYR A 268 -24.51 -13.41 0.23
CA TYR A 268 -23.40 -12.56 0.66
C TYR A 268 -23.50 -11.16 0.04
N TYR A 269 -23.83 -11.07 -1.25
CA TYR A 269 -23.98 -9.78 -1.94
C TYR A 269 -25.24 -9.02 -1.49
N VAL A 270 -26.30 -9.70 -1.05
CA VAL A 270 -27.45 -9.06 -0.37
C VAL A 270 -26.99 -8.26 0.85
N LYS A 271 -26.13 -8.86 1.69
CA LYS A 271 -25.59 -8.20 2.89
C LYS A 271 -24.76 -6.96 2.52
N ILE A 272 -23.86 -7.10 1.53
CA ILE A 272 -23.03 -5.98 1.06
C ILE A 272 -23.89 -4.85 0.47
N SER A 273 -24.87 -5.18 -0.37
CA SER A 273 -25.76 -4.21 -1.01
C SER A 273 -26.58 -3.42 0.01
N ARG A 274 -27.09 -4.07 1.07
CA ARG A 274 -27.83 -3.41 2.15
C ARG A 274 -26.98 -2.40 2.90
N LYS A 275 -25.73 -2.76 3.25
CA LYS A 275 -24.81 -1.85 3.95
C LYS A 275 -24.46 -0.61 3.13
N ASN A 276 -24.28 -0.79 1.81
CA ASN A 276 -23.79 0.27 0.93
C ASN A 276 -24.91 1.01 0.17
N ASN A 277 -26.17 0.81 0.55
CA ASN A 277 -27.37 1.39 -0.11
C ASN A 277 -27.41 1.15 -1.63
N PHE A 278 -27.09 -0.07 -2.06
CA PHE A 278 -27.11 -0.43 -3.48
C PHE A 278 -28.52 -0.82 -3.95
N ILE A 279 -29.00 -0.23 -5.05
CA ILE A 279 -30.43 -0.24 -5.44
C ILE A 279 -30.79 -1.24 -6.54
N LYS A 280 -29.83 -1.70 -7.35
CA LYS A 280 -30.16 -2.60 -8.45
C LYS A 280 -30.61 -3.97 -7.96
N ASP A 281 -31.44 -4.61 -8.78
CA ASP A 281 -31.83 -6.00 -8.59
C ASP A 281 -30.60 -6.92 -8.57
N ILE A 282 -30.35 -7.51 -7.41
CA ILE A 282 -29.22 -8.40 -7.14
C ILE A 282 -29.46 -9.85 -7.59
N SER A 283 -30.61 -10.15 -8.21
CA SER A 283 -30.97 -11.48 -8.69
C SER A 283 -30.04 -12.03 -9.78
N LYS A 284 -29.25 -11.15 -10.43
CA LYS A 284 -28.27 -11.48 -11.46
C LYS A 284 -26.89 -10.92 -11.10
N LEU A 285 -25.87 -11.75 -11.30
CA LEU A 285 -24.45 -11.40 -11.13
C LEU A 285 -24.08 -10.11 -11.89
N ASP A 286 -24.50 -9.98 -13.15
CA ASP A 286 -24.11 -8.86 -14.02
C ASP A 286 -24.74 -7.51 -13.62
N ASN A 287 -25.70 -7.50 -12.67
CA ASN A 287 -26.22 -6.28 -12.07
C ASN A 287 -25.34 -5.77 -10.91
N ILE A 288 -24.53 -6.65 -10.32
CA ILE A 288 -23.55 -6.35 -9.27
C ILE A 288 -22.20 -5.97 -9.88
N PHE A 289 -21.73 -6.82 -10.80
CA PHE A 289 -20.45 -6.69 -11.50
C PHE A 289 -20.64 -5.95 -12.81
N LYS A 290 -20.09 -4.75 -12.92
CA LYS A 290 -20.09 -4.01 -14.17
C LYS A 290 -19.34 -4.83 -15.24
N LEU A 291 -20.03 -5.16 -16.34
CA LEU A 291 -19.54 -6.03 -17.43
C LEU A 291 -19.27 -7.49 -17.02
N GLY A 292 -19.72 -7.93 -15.84
CA GLY A 292 -19.56 -9.30 -15.35
C GLY A 292 -18.15 -9.62 -14.84
N ILE A 293 -17.96 -10.86 -14.43
CA ILE A 293 -16.65 -11.39 -13.98
C ILE A 293 -15.85 -11.85 -15.20
N ARG A 294 -14.56 -11.48 -15.25
CA ARG A 294 -13.63 -11.85 -16.32
C ARG A 294 -12.27 -12.27 -15.78
N GLN A 295 -11.41 -12.73 -16.69
CA GLN A 295 -9.98 -12.90 -16.46
C GLN A 295 -9.30 -11.54 -16.30
N PHE A 296 -8.23 -11.50 -15.52
CA PHE A 296 -7.31 -10.37 -15.48
C PHE A 296 -6.37 -10.44 -16.68
N ASP A 297 -6.15 -9.31 -17.34
CA ASP A 297 -5.13 -9.23 -18.37
C ASP A 297 -3.72 -9.14 -17.73
N TYR A 298 -2.70 -9.30 -18.58
CA TYR A 298 -1.30 -9.23 -18.16
C TYR A 298 -0.95 -7.91 -17.44
N THR A 299 -1.47 -6.78 -17.92
CA THR A 299 -1.16 -5.46 -17.36
C THR A 299 -1.79 -5.31 -15.98
N GLU A 300 -2.99 -5.83 -15.78
CA GLU A 300 -3.64 -5.84 -14.46
C GLU A 300 -2.87 -6.69 -13.45
N ILE A 301 -2.35 -7.86 -13.85
CA ILE A 301 -1.55 -8.72 -12.97
C ILE A 301 -0.26 -8.00 -12.54
N VAL A 302 0.44 -7.41 -13.50
CA VAL A 302 1.66 -6.62 -13.26
C VAL A 302 1.37 -5.40 -12.37
N ASN A 303 0.29 -4.65 -12.64
CA ASN A 303 -0.07 -3.49 -11.83
C ASN A 303 -0.46 -3.89 -10.39
N MET A 304 -1.21 -4.98 -10.21
CA MET A 304 -1.63 -5.43 -8.88
C MET A 304 -0.46 -5.99 -8.07
N SER A 305 0.52 -6.65 -8.68
CA SER A 305 1.72 -7.08 -7.95
C SER A 305 2.53 -5.88 -7.48
N ILE A 306 2.72 -4.85 -8.32
CA ILE A 306 3.37 -3.60 -7.89
C ILE A 306 2.58 -2.92 -6.76
N ALA A 307 1.24 -2.89 -6.86
CA ALA A 307 0.40 -2.37 -5.78
C ALA A 307 0.59 -3.15 -4.47
N ALA A 308 0.65 -4.49 -4.54
CA ALA A 308 0.94 -5.36 -3.41
C ALA A 308 2.31 -5.09 -2.78
N LEU A 309 3.34 -4.76 -3.57
CA LEU A 309 4.65 -4.39 -3.03
C LEU A 309 4.62 -3.04 -2.28
N LEU A 310 3.76 -2.12 -2.72
CA LEU A 310 3.75 -0.73 -2.25
C LEU A 310 2.67 -0.39 -1.22
N HIS A 311 1.73 -1.30 -0.94
CA HIS A 311 0.52 -0.99 -0.16
C HIS A 311 0.85 -0.37 1.22
N ASP A 312 1.86 -0.92 1.90
CA ASP A 312 2.33 -0.50 3.23
C ASP A 312 3.64 0.29 3.22
N ILE A 313 3.93 0.99 2.11
CA ILE A 313 5.21 1.68 1.96
C ILE A 313 5.44 2.80 2.99
N THR A 314 4.36 3.41 3.49
CA THR A 314 4.42 4.47 4.51
C THR A 314 4.20 3.97 5.95
N LEU A 315 3.99 2.67 6.14
CA LEU A 315 3.79 2.10 7.47
C LEU A 315 5.13 2.05 8.21
N THR A 316 5.21 2.72 9.36
CA THR A 316 6.45 2.89 10.14
C THR A 316 6.58 1.91 11.30
N GLU A 317 5.45 1.50 11.89
CA GLU A 317 5.37 0.59 13.02
C GLU A 317 4.43 -0.57 12.73
N ILE A 318 4.68 -1.70 13.40
CA ILE A 318 3.79 -2.86 13.34
C ILE A 318 2.56 -2.54 14.21
N THR A 319 1.51 -1.99 13.60
CA THR A 319 0.21 -1.84 14.27
C THR A 319 -0.68 -3.05 13.99
N ASN A 320 -1.49 -3.42 14.98
CA ASN A 320 -2.45 -4.52 14.88
C ASN A 320 -3.72 -4.00 14.22
N TYR A 321 -3.94 -4.34 12.95
CA TYR A 321 -5.03 -3.79 12.16
C TYR A 321 -6.20 -4.74 11.92
N LEU A 322 -6.21 -5.96 12.51
CA LEU A 322 -7.32 -6.90 12.30
C LEU A 322 -8.65 -6.21 12.62
N PRO A 323 -9.53 -5.98 11.63
CA PRO A 323 -10.79 -5.27 11.82
C PRO A 323 -11.84 -6.23 12.42
N THR A 324 -11.49 -6.90 13.52
CA THR A 324 -12.28 -7.99 14.11
C THR A 324 -13.01 -7.57 15.38
N GLU A 325 -12.66 -6.44 16.00
CA GLU A 325 -13.41 -5.91 17.16
C GLU A 325 -13.56 -4.40 17.11
N SER A 326 -14.48 -3.88 17.93
CA SER A 326 -14.75 -2.46 18.19
C SER A 326 -13.56 -1.75 18.82
N VAL A 327 -12.44 -1.71 18.11
CA VAL A 327 -11.32 -0.85 18.45
C VAL A 327 -11.71 0.53 17.98
N SER A 328 -12.41 1.25 18.87
CA SER A 328 -12.62 2.68 18.83
C SER A 328 -11.30 3.47 18.99
N ILE A 329 -10.21 2.97 18.43
CA ILE A 329 -8.86 3.50 18.59
C ILE A 329 -8.30 3.75 17.19
N ASN A 330 -8.47 5.02 16.81
CA ASN A 330 -7.74 5.77 15.81
C ASN A 330 -8.01 5.46 14.33
N ASN A 331 -8.78 6.37 13.70
CA ASN A 331 -8.76 6.67 12.26
C ASN A 331 -7.32 6.84 11.70
N GLU A 332 -6.31 7.05 12.55
CA GLU A 332 -4.89 7.11 12.16
C GLU A 332 -4.31 5.77 11.72
N ILE A 333 -4.79 4.62 12.21
CA ILE A 333 -4.23 3.29 11.86
C ILE A 333 -4.47 2.99 10.37
N TYR A 334 -5.65 3.33 9.86
CA TYR A 334 -5.99 3.17 8.44
C TYR A 334 -5.51 4.34 7.55
N SER A 335 -4.86 5.34 8.14
CA SER A 335 -4.31 6.46 7.37
C SER A 335 -3.15 6.04 6.46
N HIS A 336 -2.49 4.90 6.72
CA HIS A 336 -1.33 4.48 5.93
C HIS A 336 -1.72 4.18 4.47
N ALA A 337 -2.88 3.55 4.20
CA ALA A 337 -3.33 3.30 2.82
C ALA A 337 -3.49 4.62 2.04
N ILE A 338 -4.07 5.65 2.68
CA ILE A 338 -4.24 6.98 2.09
C ILE A 338 -2.89 7.72 1.96
N LYS A 339 -2.00 7.59 2.95
CA LYS A 339 -0.63 8.16 2.92
C LYS A 339 0.18 7.54 1.79
N SER A 340 0.19 6.21 1.69
CA SER A 340 0.79 5.43 0.61
C SER A 340 0.23 5.83 -0.76
N TYR A 341 -1.10 5.93 -0.91
CA TYR A 341 -1.74 6.43 -2.15
C TYR A 341 -1.21 7.80 -2.56
N ASN A 342 -1.19 8.76 -1.63
CA ASN A 342 -0.72 10.12 -1.92
C ASN A 342 0.78 10.11 -2.27
N TYR A 343 1.60 9.42 -1.49
CA TYR A 343 3.05 9.33 -1.73
C TYR A 343 3.35 8.77 -3.11
N ILE A 344 2.77 7.62 -3.46
CA ILE A 344 3.02 6.95 -4.74
C ILE A 344 2.54 7.81 -5.90
N LYS A 345 1.32 8.36 -5.80
CA LYS A 345 0.72 9.21 -6.84
C LYS A 345 1.57 10.44 -7.20
N TYR A 346 2.25 11.02 -6.21
CA TYR A 346 3.05 12.24 -6.41
C TYR A 346 4.54 11.98 -6.59
N SER A 347 5.05 10.81 -6.22
CA SER A 347 6.50 10.55 -6.14
C SER A 347 7.00 9.33 -6.92
N ILE A 348 6.13 8.38 -7.26
CA ILE A 348 6.56 7.08 -7.81
C ILE A 348 5.85 6.74 -9.12
N SER A 349 4.52 6.69 -9.13
CA SER A 349 3.75 6.09 -10.23
C SER A 349 2.61 7.00 -10.67
N ILE A 350 2.52 7.22 -11.98
CA ILE A 350 1.38 7.92 -12.60
C ILE A 350 0.22 6.97 -12.93
N ASN A 351 0.44 5.65 -12.79
CA ASN A 351 -0.56 4.63 -13.08
C ASN A 351 -1.68 4.62 -12.02
N GLN A 352 -2.90 4.91 -12.48
CA GLN A 352 -4.08 5.02 -11.62
C GLN A 352 -4.52 3.71 -10.99
N ASP A 353 -4.29 2.56 -11.64
CA ASP A 353 -4.67 1.25 -11.10
C ASP A 353 -3.81 0.90 -9.88
N ILE A 354 -2.49 1.11 -10.00
CA ILE A 354 -1.53 0.89 -8.90
C ILE A 354 -1.89 1.81 -7.73
N ASN A 355 -2.04 3.10 -8.01
CA ASN A 355 -2.33 4.10 -6.98
C ASN A 355 -3.66 3.76 -6.28
N LEU A 356 -4.73 3.53 -7.04
CA LEU A 356 -6.03 3.24 -6.49
C LEU A 356 -5.99 1.97 -5.63
N ALA A 357 -5.40 0.88 -6.12
CA ALA A 357 -5.28 -0.38 -5.37
C ALA A 357 -4.60 -0.16 -4.01
N VAL A 358 -3.49 0.57 -3.97
CA VAL A 358 -2.82 0.93 -2.71
C VAL A 358 -3.73 1.77 -1.81
N GLY A 359 -4.50 2.72 -2.36
CA GLY A 359 -5.42 3.54 -1.55
C GLY A 359 -6.62 2.77 -0.98
N VAL A 360 -6.98 1.63 -1.57
CA VAL A 360 -8.25 0.92 -1.29
C VAL A 360 -8.06 -0.54 -0.84
N HIS A 361 -6.87 -0.96 -0.44
CA HIS A 361 -6.60 -2.33 0.03
C HIS A 361 -7.13 -2.62 1.45
N HIS A 362 -7.74 -1.64 2.11
CA HIS A 362 -8.42 -1.80 3.40
C HIS A 362 -9.86 -1.26 3.35
N GLU A 363 -10.60 -1.50 2.26
CA GLU A 363 -11.99 -1.06 2.16
C GLU A 363 -12.96 -2.03 2.83
N TYR A 364 -12.70 -3.33 2.72
CA TYR A 364 -13.50 -4.39 3.34
C TYR A 364 -15.02 -4.23 3.14
N TYR A 365 -15.44 -3.85 1.93
CA TYR A 365 -16.85 -3.56 1.58
C TYR A 365 -17.52 -2.47 2.44
N GLY A 366 -16.75 -1.45 2.80
CA GLY A 366 -17.20 -0.33 3.64
C GLY A 366 -17.14 -0.64 5.13
N TYR A 367 -16.43 -1.70 5.54
CA TYR A 367 -16.08 -1.96 6.94
C TYR A 367 -14.70 -1.44 7.32
N GLY A 368 -13.86 -1.07 6.35
CA GLY A 368 -12.59 -0.41 6.61
C GLY A 368 -12.65 1.11 6.42
N HIS A 369 -11.47 1.72 6.34
CA HIS A 369 -11.29 3.18 6.37
C HIS A 369 -10.33 3.69 5.28
N GLY A 370 -10.34 3.06 4.10
CA GLY A 370 -9.50 3.46 2.97
C GLY A 370 -10.01 4.68 2.17
N LEU A 371 -9.45 4.85 0.97
CA LEU A 371 -9.78 5.95 0.07
C LEU A 371 -11.22 5.92 -0.46
N ALA A 372 -11.78 4.76 -0.80
CA ALA A 372 -13.09 4.65 -1.45
C ALA A 372 -14.24 5.01 -0.50
N ILE A 373 -14.20 4.59 0.76
CA ILE A 373 -15.17 5.04 1.77
C ILE A 373 -15.07 6.56 2.00
N THR A 374 -13.86 7.11 2.04
CA THR A 374 -13.63 8.57 2.16
C THR A 374 -14.25 9.34 0.97
N LEU A 375 -14.06 8.82 -0.26
CA LEU A 375 -14.67 9.39 -1.46
C LEU A 375 -16.20 9.28 -1.44
N TYR A 376 -16.74 8.17 -0.96
CA TYR A 376 -18.17 7.94 -0.85
C TYR A 376 -18.83 8.90 0.14
N GLU A 377 -18.26 9.08 1.33
CA GLU A 377 -18.75 10.01 2.34
C GLU A 377 -18.72 11.45 1.82
N ALA A 378 -17.63 11.85 1.16
CA ALA A 378 -17.52 13.14 0.50
C ALA A 378 -18.59 13.34 -0.58
N MET A 379 -18.91 12.30 -1.36
CA MET A 379 -19.97 12.35 -2.36
C MET A 379 -21.36 12.48 -1.71
N LYS A 380 -21.65 11.68 -0.68
CA LYS A 380 -22.93 11.75 0.07
C LYS A 380 -23.16 13.11 0.72
N SER A 381 -22.10 13.76 1.22
CA SER A 381 -22.22 15.11 1.78
C SER A 381 -22.70 16.14 0.74
N LYS A 382 -22.30 15.98 -0.53
CA LYS A 382 -22.70 16.85 -1.64
C LYS A 382 -24.01 16.43 -2.31
N ARG A 383 -24.31 15.13 -2.27
CA ARG A 383 -25.47 14.49 -2.89
C ARG A 383 -26.04 13.45 -1.93
N PRO A 384 -26.94 13.83 -1.00
CA PRO A 384 -27.43 12.93 0.06
C PRO A 384 -28.12 11.66 -0.43
N HIS A 385 -28.69 11.71 -1.64
CA HIS A 385 -29.34 10.57 -2.31
C HIS A 385 -28.45 9.92 -3.37
N PHE A 386 -27.12 10.10 -3.28
CA PHE A 386 -26.20 9.45 -4.20
C PHE A 386 -26.16 7.94 -4.00
N GLU A 387 -26.22 7.23 -5.11
CA GLU A 387 -26.21 5.77 -5.17
C GLU A 387 -25.33 5.32 -6.33
N TYR A 388 -24.56 4.26 -6.12
CA TYR A 388 -23.72 3.70 -7.17
C TYR A 388 -24.56 2.90 -8.18
N PRO A 389 -24.34 3.09 -9.49
CA PRO A 389 -24.93 2.24 -10.53
C PRO A 389 -24.48 0.79 -10.49
N TYR A 390 -23.25 0.50 -10.07
CA TYR A 390 -22.72 -0.85 -9.91
C TYR A 390 -22.03 -0.98 -8.56
N LEU A 391 -21.99 -2.18 -7.99
CA LEU A 391 -21.26 -2.38 -6.74
C LEU A 391 -19.77 -2.57 -7.05
N ILE A 392 -19.45 -3.33 -8.10
CA ILE A 392 -18.11 -3.83 -8.39
C ILE A 392 -17.74 -3.50 -9.84
N SER A 393 -16.50 -3.05 -10.06
CA SER A 393 -15.90 -2.90 -11.39
C SER A 393 -14.45 -3.36 -11.41
N PHE A 394 -13.98 -3.80 -12.58
CA PHE A 394 -12.57 -4.07 -12.85
C PHE A 394 -11.79 -2.82 -13.32
N ASP A 395 -12.47 -1.71 -13.61
CA ASP A 395 -11.83 -0.48 -14.12
C ASP A 395 -11.71 0.56 -13.00
N SER A 396 -10.50 1.04 -12.73
CA SER A 396 -10.24 2.05 -11.70
C SER A 396 -10.98 3.37 -11.96
N LYS A 397 -11.21 3.71 -13.24
CA LYS A 397 -11.97 4.91 -13.63
C LYS A 397 -13.39 4.88 -13.11
N ASP A 398 -13.97 3.70 -12.91
CA ASP A 398 -15.33 3.61 -12.39
C ASP A 398 -15.45 4.02 -10.93
N ILE A 399 -14.37 3.89 -10.16
CA ILE A 399 -14.34 4.32 -8.77
C ILE A 399 -14.21 5.84 -8.72
N PHE A 400 -13.28 6.41 -9.49
CA PHE A 400 -13.10 7.86 -9.57
C PHE A 400 -14.29 8.60 -10.18
N ASN A 401 -15.01 7.98 -11.12
CA ASN A 401 -16.22 8.54 -11.72
C ASN A 401 -17.50 8.22 -10.94
N PHE A 402 -17.38 7.55 -9.79
CA PHE A 402 -18.50 7.18 -8.94
C PHE A 402 -19.57 6.30 -9.63
N THR A 403 -19.15 5.47 -10.58
CA THR A 403 -20.02 4.51 -11.29
C THR A 403 -19.98 3.12 -10.66
N ALA A 404 -18.93 2.81 -9.88
CA ALA A 404 -18.85 1.64 -9.02
C ALA A 404 -18.22 1.96 -7.66
N PHE A 405 -18.56 1.17 -6.63
CA PHE A 405 -18.03 1.36 -5.29
C PHE A 405 -16.69 0.64 -5.07
N ILE A 406 -16.54 -0.56 -5.63
CA ILE A 406 -15.43 -1.47 -5.36
C ILE A 406 -14.59 -1.71 -6.61
N TYR A 407 -13.28 -1.50 -6.48
CA TYR A 407 -12.30 -1.94 -7.45
C TYR A 407 -12.00 -3.43 -7.24
N TYR A 408 -12.50 -4.28 -8.12
CA TYR A 408 -12.44 -5.74 -7.94
C TYR A 408 -11.03 -6.32 -7.82
N PRO A 409 -10.02 -5.87 -8.60
CA PRO A 409 -8.67 -6.41 -8.49
C PRO A 409 -8.07 -6.31 -7.07
N VAL A 410 -8.38 -5.24 -6.32
CA VAL A 410 -7.85 -5.07 -4.95
C VAL A 410 -8.38 -6.11 -3.97
N LYS A 411 -9.53 -6.75 -4.26
CA LYS A 411 -10.10 -7.77 -3.38
C LYS A 411 -9.25 -9.04 -3.30
N ILE A 412 -8.36 -9.24 -4.26
CA ILE A 412 -7.31 -10.25 -4.19
C ILE A 412 -6.28 -9.87 -3.13
N ILE A 413 -5.80 -8.62 -3.17
CA ILE A 413 -4.82 -8.09 -2.22
C ILE A 413 -5.40 -8.15 -0.80
N GLU A 414 -6.65 -7.72 -0.57
CA GLU A 414 -7.30 -7.80 0.75
C GLU A 414 -7.29 -9.21 1.35
N ILE A 415 -7.55 -10.24 0.55
CA ILE A 415 -7.59 -11.64 1.01
C ILE A 415 -6.19 -12.18 1.27
N LEU A 416 -5.25 -11.89 0.37
CA LEU A 416 -3.87 -12.37 0.49
C LEU A 416 -3.11 -11.66 1.63
N ASP A 417 -3.34 -10.36 1.81
CA ASP A 417 -2.79 -9.55 2.90
C ASP A 417 -3.27 -10.10 4.26
N LEU A 418 -4.59 -10.28 4.42
CA LEU A 418 -5.18 -10.87 5.62
C LEU A 418 -4.62 -12.28 5.92
N TYR A 419 -4.50 -13.12 4.90
CA TYR A 419 -3.93 -14.47 5.06
C TYR A 419 -2.45 -14.41 5.47
N ASP A 420 -1.63 -13.58 4.82
CA ASP A 420 -0.20 -13.45 5.13
C ASP A 420 0.02 -12.94 6.54
N PHE A 421 -0.75 -11.92 6.94
CA PHE A 421 -0.75 -11.38 8.29
C PHE A 421 -1.06 -12.46 9.34
N LEU A 422 -2.13 -13.24 9.14
CA LEU A 422 -2.53 -14.30 10.07
C LEU A 422 -1.48 -15.42 10.14
N LYS A 423 -0.78 -15.69 9.04
CA LYS A 423 0.23 -16.75 8.95
C LYS A 423 1.57 -16.40 9.58
N TYR A 424 2.06 -15.17 9.40
CA TYR A 424 3.43 -14.81 9.76
C TYR A 424 3.54 -13.87 10.97
N LYS A 425 2.44 -13.27 11.43
CA LYS A 425 2.45 -12.32 12.55
C LYS A 425 2.12 -12.98 13.90
N HIS A 426 2.79 -14.10 14.16
CA HIS A 426 2.50 -15.03 15.26
C HIS A 426 2.54 -14.41 16.67
N ASP A 427 3.18 -13.26 16.86
CA ASP A 427 3.28 -12.63 18.19
C ASP A 427 1.98 -11.97 18.68
N ILE A 428 0.98 -11.77 17.81
CA ILE A 428 -0.04 -10.76 18.09
C ILE A 428 -1.40 -11.27 18.58
N CYS A 429 -1.85 -12.49 18.31
CA CYS A 429 -3.20 -12.87 18.79
C CYS A 429 -3.53 -14.35 19.01
N ILE A 430 -2.87 -15.33 18.36
CA ILE A 430 -3.45 -16.68 18.38
C ILE A 430 -2.36 -17.75 18.39
N SER A 431 -1.97 -18.20 19.60
CA SER A 431 -1.19 -19.44 19.77
C SER A 431 -1.92 -20.70 19.27
N GLU A 432 -3.20 -20.55 18.90
CA GLU A 432 -4.11 -21.63 18.50
C GLU A 432 -4.32 -21.75 16.97
N ILE A 433 -3.86 -20.79 16.15
CA ILE A 433 -3.94 -20.89 14.68
C ILE A 433 -2.55 -21.21 14.15
N ASN A 434 -2.36 -22.45 13.73
CA ASN A 434 -1.08 -22.96 13.22
C ASN A 434 -1.19 -23.58 11.83
N THR A 435 -2.41 -23.72 11.30
CA THR A 435 -2.68 -24.36 10.01
C THR A 435 -3.45 -23.45 9.06
N ASP A 436 -3.29 -23.69 7.75
CA ASP A 436 -4.09 -22.96 6.74
C ASP A 436 -5.59 -23.15 6.94
N ILE A 437 -6.02 -24.33 7.41
CA ILE A 437 -7.44 -24.63 7.64
C ILE A 437 -7.96 -23.72 8.75
N GLU A 438 -7.23 -23.60 9.86
CA GLU A 438 -7.59 -22.70 10.97
C GLU A 438 -7.58 -21.22 10.54
N ILE A 439 -6.63 -20.80 9.70
CA ILE A 439 -6.62 -19.44 9.14
C ILE A 439 -7.87 -19.21 8.27
N ILE A 440 -8.21 -20.15 7.40
CA ILE A 440 -9.39 -20.07 6.53
C ILE A 440 -10.68 -20.04 7.35
N ASP A 441 -10.80 -20.85 8.40
CA ASP A 441 -11.94 -20.87 9.30
C ASP A 441 -12.06 -19.54 10.04
N TYR A 442 -10.94 -18.99 10.54
CA TYR A 442 -10.90 -17.67 11.16
C TYR A 442 -11.35 -16.57 10.21
N MET A 443 -10.83 -16.55 8.97
CA MET A 443 -11.24 -15.59 7.95
C MET A 443 -12.74 -15.72 7.65
N PHE A 444 -13.26 -16.94 7.58
CA PHE A 444 -14.69 -17.16 7.33
C PHE A 444 -15.56 -16.64 8.49
N ASP A 445 -15.25 -17.03 9.73
CA ASP A 445 -16.02 -16.67 10.90
C ASP A 445 -16.00 -15.15 11.16
N ASN A 446 -14.86 -14.49 10.96
CA ASN A 446 -14.69 -13.07 11.30
C ASN A 446 -14.96 -12.09 10.14
N PHE A 447 -14.88 -12.53 8.87
CA PHE A 447 -14.99 -11.65 7.70
C PHE A 447 -16.09 -12.03 6.70
N LEU A 448 -16.82 -13.14 6.91
CA LEU A 448 -17.87 -13.56 5.97
C LEU A 448 -19.19 -13.99 6.63
N LYS A 449 -19.12 -14.65 7.79
CA LYS A 449 -20.27 -15.33 8.40
C LYS A 449 -21.39 -14.37 8.78
N ASP A 450 -21.10 -13.41 9.65
CA ASP A 450 -22.08 -12.43 10.12
C ASP A 450 -22.07 -11.20 9.21
N GLU A 451 -20.90 -10.59 9.06
CA GLU A 451 -20.63 -9.46 8.20
C GLU A 451 -19.76 -9.86 7.02
N VAL A 452 -20.06 -9.34 5.83
CA VAL A 452 -19.30 -9.67 4.61
C VAL A 452 -18.30 -8.56 4.35
N LYS A 453 -17.07 -8.77 4.83
CA LYS A 453 -15.93 -7.85 4.75
C LYS A 453 -15.03 -8.14 3.54
N ILE A 454 -14.87 -9.41 3.17
CA ILE A 454 -14.07 -9.84 2.00
C ILE A 454 -14.96 -10.45 0.90
N ASP A 455 -14.50 -10.47 -0.36
CA ASP A 455 -15.26 -11.01 -1.50
C ASP A 455 -15.39 -12.53 -1.43
N TYR A 456 -16.62 -13.02 -1.32
CA TYR A 456 -16.88 -14.46 -1.17
C TYR A 456 -16.52 -15.28 -2.42
N ILE A 457 -16.63 -14.72 -3.62
CA ILE A 457 -16.23 -15.42 -4.86
C ILE A 457 -14.71 -15.62 -4.85
N ILE A 458 -13.93 -14.56 -4.63
CA ILE A 458 -12.47 -14.63 -4.56
C ILE A 458 -12.04 -15.53 -3.40
N PHE A 459 -12.65 -15.41 -2.22
CA PHE A 459 -12.36 -16.29 -1.08
C PHE A 459 -12.62 -17.77 -1.42
N SER A 460 -13.70 -18.08 -2.15
CA SER A 460 -13.98 -19.45 -2.58
C SER A 460 -12.91 -20.00 -3.53
N ILE A 461 -12.36 -19.17 -4.42
CA ILE A 461 -11.26 -19.52 -5.33
C ILE A 461 -9.95 -19.64 -4.54
N PHE A 462 -9.72 -18.77 -3.57
CA PHE A 462 -8.55 -18.77 -2.69
C PHE A 462 -8.44 -20.06 -1.86
N LYS A 463 -9.56 -20.59 -1.35
CA LYS A 463 -9.55 -21.91 -0.68
C LYS A 463 -9.08 -23.03 -1.62
N ASN A 464 -9.51 -23.00 -2.87
CA ASN A 464 -9.06 -23.99 -3.86
C ASN A 464 -7.59 -23.77 -4.22
N TYR A 465 -7.13 -22.53 -4.31
CA TYR A 465 -5.73 -22.19 -4.52
C TYR A 465 -4.83 -22.79 -3.45
N LEU A 466 -5.16 -22.60 -2.16
CA LEU A 466 -4.40 -23.19 -1.07
C LEU A 466 -4.42 -24.72 -1.10
N SER A 467 -5.54 -25.32 -1.53
CA SER A 467 -5.67 -26.78 -1.63
C SER A 467 -4.85 -27.37 -2.79
N ASP A 468 -4.92 -26.76 -3.97
CA ASP A 468 -4.27 -27.22 -5.20
C ASP A 468 -2.75 -26.98 -5.17
N MET A 469 -2.30 -25.84 -4.62
CA MET A 469 -0.88 -25.57 -4.40
C MET A 469 -0.28 -26.50 -3.33
N LYS A 470 -1.10 -27.10 -2.47
CA LYS A 470 -0.66 -28.02 -1.40
C LYS A 470 -0.92 -29.51 -1.64
N THR A 471 -1.46 -29.91 -2.80
CA THR A 471 -1.39 -31.32 -3.24
C THR A 471 0.03 -31.82 -3.56
N PHE A 472 1.04 -31.00 -3.28
CA PHE A 472 2.45 -31.34 -3.25
C PHE A 472 3.01 -31.57 -1.82
N ASN A 473 2.19 -31.41 -0.77
CA ASN A 473 2.53 -31.66 0.63
C ASN A 473 1.61 -32.72 1.28
N GLN A 474 1.47 -33.89 0.65
CA GLN A 474 1.00 -35.13 1.31
C GLN A 474 1.85 -36.33 0.92
#